data_AF-A0A6I3N9G2-F1
#
_entry.id   AF-A0A6I3N9G2-F1
#
_cell.length_a   1.000
_cell.length_b   1.000
_cell.length_c   1.000
_cell.angle_alpha   90.00
_cell.angle_beta   90.00
_cell.angle_gamma   90.00
#
_symmetry.space_group_name_H-M   'P 1'
#
loop_
_entity.id
_entity.type
_entity.pdbx_description
1 polymer ?
#
loop_
_entity_poly.entity_id
_entity_poly.type
_entity_poly.pdbx_seq_one_letter_code
_entity_poly.pdbx_strand_id
1 'polypeptide(L)'
;MNKTDYINQHIGTGETIKIVYNGGTQPFTAREICPINYIGKDKINAFCISSGKEKFFFIDKIKILTDAEFEKWEKYEIENNIVDISYGDEAMKLCREGKYLEAVKYYKEKTGESLKEAKEHVDFMMQQNGIKKSNGKGCLIIGLSVLILIIIILI
;
A
#
# COMPACT_ATOMS: atom_id res chain seq x y z
N MET A 1 7.57 -21.14 16.70
CA MET A 1 8.25 -21.58 15.47
C MET A 1 8.49 -20.35 14.60
N ASN A 2 9.64 -20.22 13.95
CA ASN A 2 9.88 -19.06 13.08
C ASN A 2 9.14 -19.24 11.73
N LYS A 3 8.94 -18.15 10.98
CA LYS A 3 8.18 -18.16 9.72
C LYS A 3 8.79 -19.11 8.67
N THR A 4 10.11 -19.11 8.56
CA THR A 4 10.85 -19.91 7.58
C THR A 4 10.72 -21.40 7.90
N ASP A 5 10.83 -21.79 9.17
CA ASP A 5 10.64 -23.16 9.63
C ASP A 5 9.22 -23.65 9.32
N TYR A 6 8.21 -22.80 9.53
CA TYR A 6 6.82 -23.12 9.18
C TYR A 6 6.68 -23.37 7.68
N ILE A 7 7.19 -22.47 6.84
CA ILE A 7 7.14 -22.61 5.38
C ILE A 7 7.89 -23.88 4.93
N ASN A 8 9.05 -24.18 5.54
CA ASN A 8 9.84 -25.37 5.24
C ASN A 8 9.05 -26.67 5.44
N GLN A 9 8.20 -26.74 6.46
CA GLN A 9 7.39 -27.92 6.73
C GLN A 9 6.32 -28.18 5.66
N HIS A 10 5.93 -27.16 4.90
CA HIS A 10 4.85 -27.25 3.90
C HIS A 10 5.35 -27.20 2.45
N ILE A 11 6.65 -26.93 2.23
CA ILE A 11 7.20 -26.90 0.87
C ILE A 11 7.15 -28.30 0.24
N GLY A 12 6.48 -28.39 -0.91
CA GLY A 12 6.41 -29.61 -1.70
C GLY A 12 5.49 -30.70 -1.11
N THR A 13 4.81 -30.44 0.00
CA THR A 13 3.86 -31.39 0.60
C THR A 13 2.52 -31.41 -0.13
N GLY A 14 2.20 -30.34 -0.87
CA GLY A 14 0.89 -30.12 -1.48
C GLY A 14 -0.11 -29.43 -0.55
N GLU A 15 0.23 -29.27 0.74
CA GLU A 15 -0.62 -28.60 1.71
C GLU A 15 -0.61 -27.08 1.53
N THR A 16 -1.74 -26.45 1.85
CA THR A 16 -1.88 -25.00 1.77
C THR A 16 -1.49 -24.34 3.09
N ILE A 17 -0.98 -23.12 2.99
CA ILE A 17 -0.77 -22.21 4.10
C ILE A 17 -1.56 -20.93 3.87
N LYS A 18 -2.08 -20.38 4.97
CA LYS A 18 -2.86 -19.14 4.98
C LYS A 18 -1.94 -17.97 5.30
N ILE A 19 -1.95 -16.96 4.44
CA ILE A 19 -1.07 -15.81 4.56
C ILE A 19 -1.80 -14.49 4.33
N VAL A 20 -1.28 -13.40 4.90
CA VAL A 20 -1.43 -12.06 4.34
C VAL A 20 -0.16 -11.72 3.60
N TYR A 21 -0.28 -11.27 2.36
CA TYR A 21 0.88 -10.88 1.55
C TYR A 21 0.93 -9.38 1.32
N ASN A 22 2.00 -8.73 1.82
CA ASN A 22 2.23 -7.31 1.60
C ASN A 22 3.10 -7.07 0.35
N GLY A 23 2.54 -7.34 -0.83
CA GLY A 23 3.21 -7.06 -2.09
C GLY A 23 2.35 -7.33 -3.33
N GLY A 24 2.84 -6.89 -4.49
CA GLY A 24 2.11 -6.98 -5.75
C GLY A 24 0.99 -5.95 -5.86
N THR A 25 0.05 -6.17 -6.79
CA THR A 25 -1.06 -5.24 -7.09
C THR A 25 -2.22 -5.31 -6.11
N GLN A 26 -2.18 -6.25 -5.18
CA GLN A 26 -3.20 -6.48 -4.14
C GLN A 26 -2.49 -6.81 -2.82
N PRO A 27 -1.79 -5.82 -2.25
CA PRO A 27 -1.13 -5.99 -0.97
C PRO A 27 -2.16 -6.07 0.16
N PHE A 28 -1.78 -6.70 1.27
CA PHE A 28 -2.61 -6.91 2.47
C PHE A 28 -3.84 -7.79 2.28
N THR A 29 -3.95 -8.49 1.15
CA THR A 29 -5.00 -9.48 0.94
C THR A 29 -4.61 -10.80 1.57
N ALA A 30 -5.57 -11.45 2.24
CA ALA A 30 -5.45 -12.82 2.69
C ALA A 30 -5.45 -13.78 1.50
N ARG A 31 -4.59 -14.80 1.55
CA ARG A 31 -4.43 -15.78 0.47
C ARG A 31 -4.15 -17.16 1.05
N GLU A 32 -4.73 -18.16 0.41
CA GLU A 32 -4.23 -19.53 0.49
C GLU A 32 -3.22 -19.77 -0.61
N ILE A 33 -2.06 -20.30 -0.23
CA ILE A 33 -0.99 -20.68 -1.16
C ILE A 33 -0.47 -22.08 -0.84
N CYS A 34 -0.10 -22.84 -1.85
CA CYS A 34 0.60 -24.11 -1.72
C CYS A 34 2.10 -23.88 -2.05
N PRO A 35 3.01 -23.89 -1.06
CA PRO A 35 4.43 -23.64 -1.28
C PRO A 35 5.08 -24.77 -2.09
N ILE A 36 5.80 -24.43 -3.17
CA ILE A 36 6.40 -25.41 -4.09
C ILE A 36 7.90 -25.56 -3.83
N ASN A 37 8.65 -24.45 -3.88
CA ASN A 37 10.09 -24.44 -3.67
C ASN A 37 10.61 -23.06 -3.28
N TYR A 38 11.88 -23.00 -2.86
CA TYR A 38 12.60 -21.74 -2.69
C TYR A 38 13.15 -21.23 -4.01
N ILE A 39 13.11 -19.90 -4.16
CA ILE A 39 13.82 -19.17 -5.20
C ILE A 39 14.86 -18.29 -4.50
N GLY A 40 16.10 -18.77 -4.43
CA GLY A 40 17.13 -18.10 -3.65
C GLY A 40 16.88 -18.19 -2.14
N LYS A 41 17.19 -17.13 -1.39
CA LYS A 41 17.11 -17.11 0.09
C LYS A 41 15.88 -16.37 0.63
N ASP A 42 15.26 -15.54 -0.19
CA ASP A 42 14.29 -14.53 0.21
C ASP A 42 12.90 -14.75 -0.40
N LYS A 43 12.75 -15.70 -1.32
CA LYS A 43 11.51 -15.95 -2.04
C LYS A 43 11.14 -17.42 -2.06
N ILE A 44 9.84 -17.64 -2.22
CA ILE A 44 9.27 -18.93 -2.56
C ILE A 44 8.47 -18.83 -3.85
N ASN A 45 8.49 -19.89 -4.66
CA ASN A 45 7.43 -20.15 -5.64
C ASN A 45 6.28 -20.88 -4.94
N ALA A 46 5.06 -20.44 -5.16
CA ALA A 46 3.88 -21.08 -4.61
C ALA A 46 2.69 -21.00 -5.58
N PHE A 47 1.85 -22.03 -5.59
CA PHE A 47 0.58 -22.00 -6.29
C PHE A 47 -0.44 -21.23 -5.47
N CYS A 48 -0.99 -20.13 -6.00
CA CYS A 48 -1.94 -19.28 -5.30
C CYS A 48 -3.38 -19.67 -5.66
N ILE A 49 -4.11 -20.19 -4.67
CA ILE A 49 -5.44 -20.79 -4.85
C ILE A 49 -6.43 -19.79 -5.47
N SER A 50 -6.50 -18.57 -4.93
CA SER A 50 -7.43 -17.55 -5.42
C SER A 50 -7.20 -17.11 -6.86
N SER A 51 -5.97 -17.26 -7.37
CA SER A 51 -5.65 -16.88 -8.75
C SER A 51 -5.49 -18.06 -9.72
N GLY A 52 -5.44 -19.29 -9.19
CA GLY A 52 -5.17 -20.51 -9.97
C GLY A 52 -3.80 -20.52 -10.69
N LYS A 53 -2.81 -19.77 -10.18
CA LYS A 53 -1.51 -19.56 -10.84
C LYS A 53 -0.34 -19.71 -9.87
N GLU A 54 0.78 -20.19 -10.39
CA GLU A 54 2.08 -20.08 -9.71
C GLU A 54 2.56 -18.63 -9.64
N LYS A 55 3.05 -18.22 -8.47
CA LYS A 55 3.51 -16.86 -8.19
C LYS A 55 4.69 -16.89 -7.24
N PHE A 56 5.52 -15.86 -7.33
CA PHE A 56 6.62 -15.64 -6.40
C PHE A 56 6.20 -14.75 -5.23
N PHE A 57 6.57 -15.16 -4.02
CA PHE A 57 6.30 -14.43 -2.80
C PHE A 57 7.62 -14.18 -2.05
N PHE A 58 7.86 -12.93 -1.66
CA PHE A 58 8.96 -12.60 -0.76
C PHE A 58 8.59 -12.97 0.68
N ILE A 59 9.50 -13.67 1.38
CA ILE A 59 9.25 -14.25 2.71
C ILE A 59 9.11 -13.16 3.79
N ASP A 60 9.83 -12.05 3.66
CA ASP A 60 9.74 -10.90 4.57
C ASP A 60 8.35 -10.23 4.51
N LYS A 61 7.71 -10.25 3.35
CA LYS A 61 6.38 -9.69 3.07
C LYS A 61 5.20 -10.61 3.42
N ILE A 62 5.45 -11.84 3.86
CA ILE A 62 4.42 -12.80 4.27
C ILE A 62 4.12 -12.65 5.77
N LYS A 63 2.85 -12.56 6.16
CA LYS A 63 2.40 -12.89 7.52
C LYS A 63 1.64 -14.21 7.46
N ILE A 64 2.05 -15.21 8.23
CA ILE A 64 1.33 -16.48 8.34
C ILE A 64 0.14 -16.27 9.27
N LEU A 65 -1.01 -16.82 8.88
CA LEU A 65 -2.25 -16.75 9.63
C LEU A 65 -2.65 -18.13 10.13
N THR A 66 -3.24 -18.17 11.32
CA THR A 66 -4.06 -19.29 11.78
C THR A 66 -5.42 -19.30 11.06
N ASP A 67 -6.17 -20.40 11.16
CA ASP A 67 -7.52 -20.49 10.59
C ASP A 67 -8.45 -19.39 11.11
N ALA A 68 -8.47 -19.17 12.43
CA ALA A 68 -9.28 -18.13 13.05
C ALA A 68 -8.88 -16.71 12.62
N GLU A 69 -7.58 -16.47 12.40
CA GLU A 69 -7.14 -15.18 11.84
C GLU A 69 -7.54 -15.04 10.38
N PHE A 70 -7.44 -16.10 9.58
CA PHE A 70 -7.82 -16.09 8.17
C PHE A 70 -9.29 -15.80 7.98
N GLU A 71 -10.18 -16.48 8.72
CA GLU A 71 -11.62 -16.22 8.71
C GLU A 71 -11.93 -14.77 9.10
N LYS A 72 -11.22 -14.23 10.10
CA LYS A 72 -11.36 -12.83 10.50
C LYS A 72 -10.93 -11.88 9.40
N TRP A 73 -9.84 -12.18 8.69
CA TRP A 73 -9.35 -11.38 7.58
C TRP A 73 -10.31 -11.42 6.38
N GLU A 74 -10.82 -12.59 6.00
CA GLU A 74 -11.82 -12.72 4.93
C GLU A 74 -13.12 -11.97 5.27
N LYS A 75 -13.61 -12.12 6.50
CA LYS A 75 -14.79 -11.39 6.96
C LYS A 75 -14.56 -9.88 6.94
N TYR A 76 -13.38 -9.42 7.37
CA TYR A 76 -13.01 -8.01 7.32
C TYR A 76 -12.95 -7.49 5.88
N GLU A 77 -12.37 -8.25 4.94
CA GLU A 77 -12.34 -7.91 3.51
C GLU A 77 -13.75 -7.79 2.91
N ILE A 78 -14.65 -8.73 3.22
CA ILE A 78 -16.04 -8.77 2.74
C ILE A 78 -16.88 -7.63 3.32
N GLU A 79 -16.83 -7.42 4.65
CA GLU A 79 -17.67 -6.44 5.33
C GLU A 79 -17.29 -5.00 4.99
N ASN A 80 -16.05 -4.77 4.60
CA ASN A 80 -15.53 -3.42 4.45
C ASN A 80 -15.03 -3.09 3.02
N ASN A 81 -15.22 -3.99 2.04
CA ASN A 81 -14.78 -3.80 0.64
C ASN A 81 -13.32 -3.33 0.53
N ILE A 82 -12.44 -3.97 1.32
CA ILE A 82 -11.07 -3.50 1.59
C ILE A 82 -10.10 -4.16 0.65
N VAL A 83 -9.73 -3.42 -0.38
CA VAL A 83 -8.36 -3.44 -0.87
C VAL A 83 -7.90 -1.99 -0.74
N ASP A 84 -7.44 -1.58 0.46
CA ASP A 84 -6.76 -0.31 0.80
C ASP A 84 -7.30 0.49 2.02
N ILE A 85 -7.35 -0.09 3.23
CA ILE A 85 -7.97 0.65 4.37
C ILE A 85 -7.04 0.95 5.55
N SER A 86 -5.93 0.24 5.84
CA SER A 86 -5.10 0.71 6.98
C SER A 86 -4.23 1.93 6.65
N TYR A 87 -3.68 2.01 5.44
CA TYR A 87 -2.83 3.13 5.02
C TYR A 87 -3.59 4.14 4.19
N GLY A 88 -4.53 3.66 3.37
CA GLY A 88 -5.51 4.49 2.69
C GLY A 88 -6.25 5.41 3.66
N ASP A 89 -6.79 4.89 4.77
CA ASP A 89 -7.55 5.73 5.71
C ASP A 89 -6.72 6.86 6.33
N GLU A 90 -5.50 6.56 6.81
CA GLU A 90 -4.64 7.58 7.42
C GLU A 90 -4.11 8.55 6.36
N ALA A 91 -3.76 8.07 5.16
CA ALA A 91 -3.42 8.94 4.03
C ALA A 91 -4.61 9.86 3.67
N MET A 92 -5.82 9.33 3.71
CA MET A 92 -7.05 10.07 3.41
C MET A 92 -7.42 11.07 4.50
N LYS A 93 -7.16 10.75 5.77
CA LYS A 93 -7.25 11.70 6.88
C LYS A 93 -6.27 12.85 6.69
N LEU A 94 -5.00 12.57 6.37
CA LEU A 94 -4.00 13.59 6.04
C LEU A 94 -4.44 14.43 4.83
N CYS A 95 -5.03 13.82 3.80
CA CYS A 95 -5.60 14.54 2.65
C CYS A 95 -6.75 15.47 3.04
N ARG A 96 -7.66 15.05 3.93
CA ARG A 96 -8.74 15.90 4.47
C ARG A 96 -8.21 17.08 5.28
N GLU A 97 -7.08 16.90 5.96
CA GLU A 97 -6.36 17.95 6.68
C GLU A 97 -5.54 18.88 5.76
N GLY A 98 -5.54 18.65 4.44
CA GLY A 98 -4.76 19.43 3.46
C GLY A 98 -3.27 19.05 3.39
N LYS A 99 -2.85 17.98 4.09
CA LYS A 99 -1.47 17.50 4.19
C LYS A 99 -1.14 16.46 3.13
N TYR A 100 -1.43 16.77 1.87
CA TYR A 100 -1.29 15.83 0.75
C TYR A 100 0.11 15.20 0.62
N LEU A 101 1.17 15.99 0.77
CA LEU A 101 2.54 15.47 0.68
C LEU A 101 2.87 14.49 1.80
N GLU A 102 2.34 14.73 3.01
CA GLU A 102 2.48 13.81 4.14
C GLU A 102 1.70 12.52 3.89
N ALA A 103 0.50 12.61 3.30
CA ALA A 103 -0.29 11.45 2.90
C ALA A 103 0.47 10.55 1.91
N VAL A 104 1.04 11.14 0.84
CA VAL A 104 1.82 10.39 -0.17
C VAL A 104 3.07 9.78 0.46
N LYS A 105 3.77 10.52 1.31
CA LYS A 105 4.96 10.03 2.01
C LYS A 105 4.62 8.86 2.94
N TYR A 106 3.58 9.01 3.75
CA TYR A 106 3.10 7.98 4.66
C TYR A 106 2.72 6.71 3.88
N TYR A 107 1.92 6.85 2.83
CA TYR A 107 1.49 5.73 2.00
C TYR A 107 2.69 4.99 1.42
N LYS A 108 3.62 5.72 0.78
CA LYS A 108 4.87 5.18 0.24
C LYS A 108 5.71 4.42 1.27
N GLU A 109 5.90 4.99 2.46
CA GLU A 109 6.72 4.37 3.52
C GLU A 109 6.11 3.08 4.05
N LYS A 110 4.77 2.98 4.03
CA LYS A 110 4.05 1.81 4.54
C LYS A 110 3.87 0.71 3.50
N THR A 111 3.68 1.06 2.24
CA THR A 111 3.53 0.08 1.15
C THR A 111 4.86 -0.33 0.53
N GLY A 112 5.90 0.51 0.65
CA GLY A 112 7.20 0.29 0.01
C GLY A 112 7.18 0.52 -1.50
N GLU A 113 6.10 1.13 -2.03
CA GLU A 113 5.96 1.46 -3.44
C GLU A 113 6.94 2.56 -3.88
N SER A 114 7.10 2.69 -5.20
CA SER A 114 7.80 3.85 -5.75
C SER A 114 7.02 5.14 -5.45
N LEU A 115 7.72 6.28 -5.46
CA LEU A 115 7.08 7.58 -5.22
C LEU A 115 5.95 7.87 -6.22
N LYS A 116 6.11 7.42 -7.46
CA LYS A 116 5.12 7.59 -8.52
C LYS A 116 3.85 6.80 -8.22
N GLU A 117 3.98 5.52 -7.90
CA GLU A 117 2.87 4.61 -7.60
C GLU A 117 2.10 5.09 -6.37
N ALA A 118 2.81 5.40 -5.29
CA ALA A 118 2.19 5.90 -4.06
C ALA A 118 1.39 7.20 -4.30
N LYS A 119 1.91 8.10 -5.14
CA LYS A 119 1.22 9.32 -5.54
C LYS A 119 -0.05 9.03 -6.35
N GLU A 120 0.05 8.17 -7.36
CA GLU A 120 -1.07 7.79 -8.23
C GLU A 120 -2.19 7.15 -7.41
N HIS A 121 -1.82 6.32 -6.44
CA HIS A 121 -2.77 5.66 -5.55
C HIS A 121 -3.50 6.65 -4.64
N VAL A 122 -2.77 7.56 -3.99
CA VAL A 122 -3.38 8.61 -3.16
C VAL A 122 -4.26 9.55 -3.99
N ASP A 123 -3.86 9.89 -5.21
CA ASP A 123 -4.67 10.70 -6.12
C ASP A 123 -5.98 9.98 -6.49
N PHE A 124 -5.93 8.68 -6.77
CA PHE A 124 -7.10 7.86 -7.05
C PHE A 124 -8.06 7.82 -5.84
N MET A 125 -7.54 7.58 -4.63
CA MET A 125 -8.35 7.58 -3.42
C MET A 125 -9.03 8.93 -3.17
N MET A 126 -8.31 10.03 -3.34
CA MET A 126 -8.86 11.38 -3.21
C MET A 126 -10.01 11.61 -4.20
N GLN A 127 -9.86 11.14 -5.44
CA GLN A 127 -10.89 11.25 -6.47
C GLN A 127 -12.15 10.46 -6.09
N GLN A 128 -12.00 9.20 -5.66
CA GLN A 128 -13.14 8.36 -5.23
C GLN A 128 -13.88 8.95 -4.03
N ASN A 129 -13.16 9.65 -3.13
CA ASN A 129 -13.72 10.25 -1.93
C ASN A 129 -14.11 11.73 -2.09
N GLY A 130 -14.05 12.29 -3.31
CA GLY A 130 -14.42 13.66 -3.60
C GLY A 130 -13.54 14.74 -2.95
N ILE A 131 -12.31 14.42 -2.55
CA ILE A 131 -11.37 15.37 -1.94
C ILE A 131 -10.64 16.16 -3.03
N LYS A 132 -10.79 17.49 -3.02
CA LYS A 132 -10.07 18.37 -3.95
C LYS A 132 -8.70 18.75 -3.39
N LYS A 133 -7.66 18.72 -4.23
CA LYS A 133 -6.35 19.31 -3.87
C LYS A 133 -6.53 20.79 -3.59
N SER A 134 -6.11 21.24 -2.42
CA SER A 134 -5.93 22.68 -2.22
C SER A 134 -4.74 23.08 -3.08
N ASN A 135 -4.97 23.94 -4.07
CA ASN A 135 -3.89 24.60 -4.77
C ASN A 135 -3.21 25.47 -3.73
N GLY A 136 -2.03 25.05 -3.26
CA GLY A 136 -1.19 25.89 -2.42
C GLY A 136 -1.09 27.24 -3.09
N LYS A 137 -1.48 28.30 -2.38
CA LYS A 137 -1.30 29.67 -2.84
C LYS A 137 0.20 29.90 -2.96
N GLY A 138 0.76 29.56 -4.11
CA GLY A 138 2.08 29.99 -4.54
C GLY A 138 2.11 31.50 -4.38
N CYS A 139 3.14 31.98 -3.71
CA CYS A 139 3.37 33.34 -3.28
C CYS A 139 3.19 34.34 -4.44
N LEU A 140 1.98 34.89 -4.64
CA LEU A 140 1.71 36.03 -5.53
C LEU A 140 2.16 37.37 -4.93
N ILE A 141 2.69 37.37 -3.70
CA ILE A 141 3.12 38.57 -2.98
C ILE A 141 4.43 39.14 -3.57
N ILE A 142 5.27 38.29 -4.17
CA ILE A 142 6.58 38.71 -4.70
C ILE A 142 6.43 39.57 -5.98
N GLY A 143 5.37 39.38 -6.76
CA GLY A 143 5.13 40.16 -7.98
C GLY A 143 4.62 41.58 -7.69
N LEU A 144 3.82 41.75 -6.64
CA LEU A 144 3.21 43.04 -6.32
C LEU A 144 4.20 44.01 -5.64
N SER A 145 5.14 43.50 -4.84
CA SER A 145 6.14 44.33 -4.15
C SER A 145 7.17 44.94 -5.10
N VAL A 146 7.57 44.22 -6.15
CA VAL A 146 8.50 44.73 -7.18
C VAL A 146 7.85 45.82 -8.03
N LEU A 147 6.56 45.68 -8.36
CA LEU A 147 5.83 46.68 -9.14
C LEU A 147 5.68 48.00 -8.37
N ILE A 148 5.39 47.93 -7.06
CA ILE A 148 5.30 49.12 -6.19
C ILE A 148 6.66 49.82 -6.09
N LEU A 149 7.77 49.07 -5.98
CA LEU A 149 9.11 49.66 -5.91
C LEU A 149 9.49 50.40 -7.21
N ILE A 150 9.13 49.85 -8.38
CA ILE A 150 9.40 50.49 -9.68
C ILE A 150 8.59 51.79 -9.83
N ILE A 151 7.33 51.82 -9.38
CA ILE A 151 6.48 53.02 -9.46
C ILE A 151 7.02 54.14 -8.55
N ILE A 152 7.53 53.80 -7.36
CA ILE A 152 8.13 54.79 -6.44
C ILE A 152 9.45 55.37 -7.00
N ILE A 153 10.21 54.61 -7.79
CA ILE A 153 11.45 55.09 -8.42
C ILE A 153 11.17 56.00 -9.63
N LEU A 154 9.95 55.99 -10.18
CA LEU A 154 9.55 56.75 -11.37
C LEU A 154 8.73 58.02 -11.07
N ILE A 155 8.51 58.35 -9.78
CA ILE A 155 7.88 59.60 -9.31
C ILE A 155 8.96 60.47 -8.66
#